data_AF-A0A844KMT1-F1
#
_entry.id   AF-A0A844KMT1-F1
#
_cell.length_a   1.000
_cell.length_b   1.000
_cell.length_c   1.000
_cell.angle_alpha   90.00
_cell.angle_beta   90.00
_cell.angle_gamma   90.00
#
_symmetry.space_group_name_H-M   'P 1'
#
loop_
_entity.id
_entity.type
_entity.pdbx_description
1 polymer ?
#
loop_
_entity_poly.entity_id
_entity_poly.type
_entity_poly.pdbx_seq_one_letter_code
_entity_poly.pdbx_strand_id
1 'polypeptide(L)'
;AYDIVLNGTELGGGSVRIHQDDIQEKMFEVLGFTKERAHEQFGFLLDAFSYGVPPHAGLAYGVDRMIMHMVHADSIRDVIAFPKVKDASDLMSEAPGSVDEKQLEELGIAIVKSEDSEE
;
A
#
# COMPACT_ATOMS: atom_id res chain seq x y z
N ALA A 1 6.01 17.20 4.40
CA ALA A 1 4.89 16.55 3.70
C ALA A 1 3.75 17.57 3.57
N TYR A 2 2.76 17.30 2.73
CA TYR A 2 1.60 18.16 2.52
C TYR A 2 0.38 17.31 2.14
N ASP A 3 -0.78 17.70 2.64
CA ASP A 3 -2.05 16.98 2.45
C ASP A 3 -3.10 17.90 1.82
N ILE A 4 -4.02 17.32 1.06
CA ILE A 4 -5.17 17.99 0.45
C ILE A 4 -6.42 17.50 1.18
N VAL A 5 -7.09 18.42 1.87
CA VAL A 5 -8.28 18.13 2.68
C VAL A 5 -9.47 18.89 2.11
N LEU A 6 -10.60 18.21 1.95
CA LEU A 6 -11.88 18.78 1.55
C LEU A 6 -12.97 18.31 2.52
N ASN A 7 -13.73 19.25 3.08
CA ASN A 7 -14.85 18.95 3.99
C ASN A 7 -14.49 17.99 5.13
N GLY A 8 -13.28 18.14 5.70
CA GLY A 8 -12.78 17.29 6.78
C GLY A 8 -12.31 15.89 6.34
N THR A 9 -12.31 15.59 5.04
CA THR A 9 -11.78 14.34 4.48
C THR A 9 -10.47 14.57 3.75
N GLU A 10 -9.47 13.72 4.01
CA GLU A 10 -8.24 13.67 3.23
C GLU A 10 -8.51 13.11 1.83
N LEU A 11 -8.28 13.94 0.81
CA LEU A 11 -8.38 13.56 -0.60
C LEU A 11 -7.06 13.02 -1.16
N GLY A 12 -5.93 13.38 -0.57
CA GLY A 12 -4.62 12.99 -1.05
C GLY A 12 -3.50 13.69 -0.32
N GLY A 13 -2.26 13.29 -0.62
CA GLY A 13 -1.09 13.80 0.08
C GLY A 13 0.21 13.46 -0.64
N GLY A 14 1.26 14.15 -0.25
CA GLY A 14 2.54 14.12 -0.94
C GLY A 14 3.72 14.65 -0.12
N SER A 15 4.91 14.52 -0.71
CA SER A 15 6.12 15.09 -0.14
C SER A 15 7.22 15.26 -1.18
N VAL A 16 8.15 16.14 -0.85
CA VAL A 16 9.50 16.17 -1.45
C VAL A 16 10.26 14.97 -0.91
N ARG A 17 10.97 14.26 -1.79
CA ARG A 17 11.73 13.07 -1.44
C ARG A 17 13.19 13.41 -1.15
N ILE A 18 13.79 12.65 -0.25
CA ILE A 18 15.22 12.72 0.01
C ILE A 18 15.94 12.13 -1.20
N HIS A 19 16.91 12.87 -1.73
CA HIS A 19 17.76 12.50 -2.85
C HIS A 19 19.25 12.56 -2.48
N GLN A 20 19.55 12.89 -1.23
CA GLN A 20 20.90 13.02 -0.69
C GLN A 20 21.18 11.82 0.21
N ASP A 21 22.23 11.06 -0.12
CA ASP A 21 22.55 9.79 0.55
C ASP A 21 22.80 9.97 2.05
N ASP A 22 23.55 11.02 2.43
CA ASP A 22 23.89 11.28 3.84
C ASP A 22 22.66 11.61 4.70
N ILE A 23 21.64 12.23 4.10
CA ILE A 23 20.37 12.52 4.77
C ILE A 23 19.51 11.26 4.86
N GLN A 24 19.48 10.46 3.78
CA GLN A 24 18.71 9.21 3.75
C GLN A 24 19.25 8.20 4.77
N GLU A 25 20.57 8.11 4.90
CA GLU A 25 21.24 7.24 5.87
C GLU A 25 20.93 7.64 7.31
N LYS A 26 21.01 8.93 7.65
CA LYS A 26 20.61 9.45 8.98
C LYS A 26 19.16 9.13 9.30
N MET A 27 18.27 9.22 8.31
CA MET A 27 16.86 8.86 8.50
C MET A 27 16.68 7.37 8.79
N PHE A 28 17.43 6.48 8.13
CA PHE A 28 17.40 5.06 8.45
C PHE A 28 17.90 4.78 9.86
N GLU A 29 19.00 5.41 10.29
CA GLU A 29 19.52 5.27 11.65
C GLU A 29 18.49 5.69 12.70
N VAL A 30 17.82 6.84 12.50
CA VAL A 30 16.78 7.34 13.42
C VAL A 30 15.56 6.41 13.47
N LEU A 31 15.23 5.76 12.35
CA LEU A 31 14.17 4.76 12.26
C LEU A 31 14.58 3.37 12.80
N GLY A 32 15.82 3.21 13.28
CA GLY A 32 16.32 1.97 13.87
C GLY A 32 16.73 0.91 12.85
N PHE A 33 17.02 1.30 11.61
CA PHE A 33 17.59 0.40 10.61
C PHE A 33 19.10 0.29 10.79
N THR A 34 19.62 -0.93 10.66
CA THR A 34 21.04 -1.13 10.34
C THR A 34 21.25 -0.94 8.84
N LYS A 35 22.49 -0.69 8.42
CA LYS A 35 22.83 -0.54 7.00
C LYS A 35 22.50 -1.79 6.20
N GLU A 36 22.76 -2.96 6.78
CA GLU A 36 22.52 -4.26 6.15
C GLU A 36 21.03 -4.46 5.89
N ARG A 37 20.19 -4.19 6.90
CA ARG A 37 18.73 -4.31 6.77
C ARG A 37 18.17 -3.29 5.77
N ALA A 38 18.70 -2.07 5.75
CA ALA A 38 18.29 -1.05 4.79
C ALA A 38 18.64 -1.47 3.35
N HIS A 39 19.85 -1.99 3.12
CA HIS A 39 20.26 -2.49 1.80
C HIS A 39 19.50 -3.76 1.38
N GLU A 40 19.20 -4.66 2.31
CA GLU A 40 18.42 -5.87 2.00
C GLU A 40 17.00 -5.52 1.51
N GLN A 41 16.35 -4.54 2.15
CA GLN A 41 14.98 -4.15 1.80
C GLN A 41 14.90 -3.11 0.67
N PHE A 42 15.86 -2.20 0.58
CA PHE A 42 15.81 -1.02 -0.29
C PHE A 42 17.03 -0.84 -1.20
N GLY A 43 17.97 -1.80 -1.23
CA GLY A 43 19.25 -1.65 -1.91
C GLY A 43 19.14 -1.25 -3.38
N PHE A 44 18.22 -1.85 -4.13
CA PHE A 44 18.01 -1.49 -5.54
C PHE A 44 17.68 0.00 -5.74
N LEU A 45 16.93 0.61 -4.79
CA LEU A 45 16.54 2.00 -4.85
C LEU A 45 17.69 2.92 -4.42
N LEU A 46 18.42 2.53 -3.37
CA LEU A 46 19.60 3.27 -2.89
C LEU A 46 20.69 3.31 -3.95
N ASP A 47 20.95 2.17 -4.60
CA ASP A 47 21.88 2.08 -5.72
C ASP A 47 21.43 2.99 -6.87
N ALA A 48 20.14 2.97 -7.22
CA ALA A 48 19.59 3.86 -8.25
C ALA A 48 19.80 5.35 -7.91
N PHE A 49 19.65 5.73 -6.64
CA PHE A 49 19.82 7.12 -6.20
C PHE A 49 21.28 7.58 -6.28
N SER A 50 22.23 6.67 -6.02
CA SER A 50 23.67 6.94 -6.13
C SER A 50 24.12 7.35 -7.55
N TYR A 51 23.35 7.01 -8.59
CA TYR A 51 23.62 7.42 -9.98
C TYR A 51 23.15 8.85 -10.33
N GLY A 52 22.79 9.66 -9.32
CA GLY A 52 22.47 11.07 -9.50
C GLY A 52 20.98 11.36 -9.69
N VAL A 53 20.14 10.85 -8.78
CA VAL A 53 18.72 11.17 -8.77
C VAL A 53 18.49 12.68 -8.51
N PRO A 54 17.68 13.38 -9.32
CA PRO A 54 17.43 14.80 -9.11
C PRO A 54 16.50 15.04 -7.89
N PRO A 55 16.45 16.27 -7.36
CA PRO A 55 15.40 16.67 -6.44
C PRO A 55 14.03 16.40 -7.06
N HIS A 56 13.18 15.67 -6.34
CA HIS A 56 11.87 15.26 -6.84
C HIS A 56 10.81 15.29 -5.72
N ALA A 57 9.56 15.46 -6.14
CA ALA A 57 8.40 15.48 -5.27
C ALA A 57 7.22 14.82 -5.98
N GLY A 58 6.25 14.34 -5.20
CA GLY A 58 5.06 13.72 -5.75
C GLY A 58 3.88 13.80 -4.80
N LEU A 59 2.70 13.52 -5.32
CA LEU A 59 1.44 13.46 -4.60
C LEU A 59 0.55 12.37 -5.20
N ALA A 60 -0.29 11.76 -4.38
CA ALA A 60 -1.34 10.84 -4.82
C ALA A 60 -2.70 11.30 -4.31
N TYR A 61 -3.75 11.08 -5.10
CA TYR A 61 -5.14 11.27 -4.71
C TYR A 61 -5.82 9.94 -4.45
N GLY A 62 -6.69 9.89 -3.44
CA GLY A 62 -7.67 8.84 -3.25
C GLY A 62 -8.85 9.07 -4.20
N VAL A 63 -8.77 8.49 -5.40
CA VAL A 63 -9.74 8.69 -6.48
C VAL A 63 -11.16 8.36 -6.02
N ASP A 64 -11.36 7.25 -5.31
CA ASP A 64 -12.69 6.83 -4.86
C ASP A 64 -13.30 7.85 -3.88
N ARG A 65 -12.52 8.38 -2.93
CA ARG A 65 -12.99 9.45 -2.04
C ARG A 65 -13.30 10.73 -2.80
N MET A 66 -12.47 11.08 -3.78
CA MET A 66 -12.72 12.25 -4.62
C MET A 66 -14.05 12.11 -5.37
N ILE A 67 -14.31 10.96 -6.01
CA ILE A 67 -15.58 10.72 -6.70
C ILE A 67 -16.75 10.70 -5.73
N MET A 68 -16.61 10.06 -4.56
CA MET A 68 -17.63 10.03 -3.50
C MET A 68 -18.07 11.45 -3.10
N HIS A 69 -17.11 12.37 -2.93
CA HIS A 69 -17.41 13.78 -2.68
C HIS A 69 -18.07 14.48 -3.88
N MET A 70 -17.62 14.21 -5.11
CA MET A 70 -18.18 14.82 -6.33
C MET A 70 -19.63 14.42 -6.60
N VAL A 71 -20.02 13.19 -6.24
CA VAL A 71 -21.38 12.67 -6.45
C VAL A 71 -22.25 12.73 -5.20
N HIS A 72 -21.73 13.30 -4.11
CA HIS A 72 -22.40 13.36 -2.80
C HIS A 72 -22.86 11.99 -2.28
N ALA A 73 -22.03 10.95 -2.46
CA ALA A 73 -22.29 9.62 -1.92
C ALA A 73 -21.89 9.54 -0.44
N ASP A 74 -22.65 8.76 0.33
CA ASP A 74 -22.39 8.53 1.76
C ASP A 74 -21.33 7.45 2.01
N SER A 75 -21.07 6.59 1.01
CA SER A 75 -20.14 5.47 1.12
C SER A 75 -19.29 5.32 -0.13
N ILE A 76 -18.00 5.01 0.06
CA ILE A 76 -17.05 4.74 -1.02
C ILE A 76 -17.48 3.54 -1.89
N ARG A 77 -18.28 2.64 -1.33
CA ARG A 77 -18.83 1.48 -2.04
C ARG A 77 -19.81 1.89 -3.15
N ASP A 78 -20.40 3.08 -3.04
CA ASP A 78 -21.39 3.57 -4.02
C ASP A 78 -20.72 4.15 -5.28
N VAL A 79 -19.39 4.29 -5.26
CA VAL A 79 -18.58 4.77 -6.39
C VAL A 79 -17.64 3.70 -6.95
N ILE A 80 -17.75 2.46 -6.46
CA ILE A 80 -17.00 1.29 -6.92
C ILE A 80 -17.99 0.30 -7.52
N ALA A 81 -17.71 -0.21 -8.71
CA ALA A 81 -18.65 -1.10 -9.41
C ALA A 81 -18.91 -2.42 -8.66
N PHE A 82 -17.86 -3.03 -8.08
CA PHE A 82 -17.94 -4.29 -7.32
C PHE A 82 -17.21 -4.14 -5.98
N PRO A 83 -17.81 -3.44 -5.01
CA PRO A 83 -17.18 -3.16 -3.73
C PRO A 83 -17.07 -4.42 -2.88
N LYS A 84 -16.12 -4.43 -1.94
CA LYS A 84 -16.01 -5.46 -0.91
C LYS A 84 -16.74 -5.02 0.37
N VAL A 85 -17.10 -5.99 1.20
CA VAL A 85 -17.62 -5.72 2.56
C VAL A 85 -16.48 -5.70 3.58
N LYS A 86 -16.80 -5.55 4.87
CA LYS A 86 -15.82 -5.25 5.93
C LYS A 86 -14.78 -6.35 6.16
N ASP A 87 -15.11 -7.59 5.89
CA ASP A 87 -14.22 -8.75 5.99
C ASP A 87 -13.41 -8.99 4.69
N ALA A 88 -13.41 -8.01 3.77
CA ALA A 88 -12.78 -8.05 2.45
C ALA A 88 -13.41 -9.05 1.46
N SER A 89 -14.58 -9.62 1.75
CA SER A 89 -15.30 -10.50 0.82
C SER A 89 -16.09 -9.74 -0.27
N ASP A 90 -16.25 -10.40 -1.41
CA ASP A 90 -17.15 -10.02 -2.49
C ASP A 90 -18.36 -10.93 -2.49
N LEU A 91 -19.50 -10.42 -2.06
CA LEU A 91 -20.72 -11.20 -1.97
C LEU A 91 -21.29 -11.61 -3.34
N MET A 92 -20.96 -10.89 -4.42
CA MET A 92 -21.48 -11.20 -5.75
C MET A 92 -20.74 -12.39 -6.37
N SER A 93 -19.43 -12.47 -6.14
CA SER A 93 -18.58 -13.54 -6.70
C SER A 93 -18.25 -14.65 -5.71
N GLU A 94 -18.75 -14.56 -4.48
CA GLU A 94 -18.43 -15.48 -3.38
C GLU A 94 -16.91 -15.58 -3.13
N ALA A 95 -16.21 -14.45 -3.26
CA ALA A 95 -14.76 -14.37 -3.08
C ALA A 95 -14.40 -13.88 -1.67
N PRO A 96 -13.31 -14.38 -1.04
CA PRO A 96 -12.38 -15.39 -1.55
C PRO A 96 -12.99 -16.81 -1.52
N GLY A 97 -12.61 -17.64 -2.49
CA GLY A 97 -12.96 -19.06 -2.55
C GLY A 97 -11.75 -19.98 -2.29
N SER A 98 -11.99 -21.29 -2.25
CA SER A 98 -10.94 -22.31 -2.18
C SER A 98 -10.28 -22.54 -3.55
N VAL A 99 -9.05 -23.05 -3.54
CA VAL A 99 -8.27 -23.42 -4.74
C VAL A 99 -7.92 -24.91 -4.71
N ASP A 100 -7.61 -25.49 -5.87
CA ASP A 100 -7.20 -26.89 -5.98
C ASP A 100 -5.79 -27.09 -5.38
N GLU A 101 -5.56 -28.24 -4.75
CA GLU A 101 -4.26 -28.58 -4.15
C GLU A 101 -3.10 -28.50 -5.15
N LYS A 102 -3.35 -28.91 -6.41
CA LYS A 102 -2.36 -28.81 -7.49
C LYS A 102 -1.86 -27.37 -7.70
N GLN A 103 -2.71 -26.36 -7.54
CA GLN A 103 -2.31 -24.96 -7.69
C GLN A 103 -1.42 -24.51 -6.54
N LEU A 104 -1.65 -25.01 -5.33
CA LEU A 104 -0.81 -24.76 -4.17
C LEU A 104 0.56 -25.42 -4.34
N GLU A 105 0.60 -26.66 -4.83
CA GLU A 105 1.83 -27.39 -5.13
C GLU A 105 2.67 -26.67 -6.20
N GLU A 106 2.04 -26.23 -7.30
CA GLU A 106 2.72 -25.49 -8.37
C GLU A 106 3.34 -24.17 -7.88
N LEU A 107 2.71 -23.52 -6.90
CA LEU A 107 3.21 -22.30 -6.27
C LEU A 107 4.20 -22.57 -5.12
N GLY A 108 4.38 -23.84 -4.71
CA GLY A 108 5.28 -24.22 -3.61
C GLY A 108 4.80 -23.74 -2.24
N ILE A 109 3.48 -23.60 -2.05
CA ILE A 109 2.86 -23.12 -0.80
C ILE A 109 1.89 -24.17 -0.23
N ALA A 110 1.59 -24.08 1.07
CA ALA A 110 0.61 -24.93 1.73
C ALA A 110 -0.25 -24.11 2.71
N ILE A 111 -1.51 -24.50 2.88
CA ILE A 111 -2.39 -23.88 3.87
C ILE A 111 -2.08 -24.47 5.24
N VAL A 112 -1.69 -23.62 6.18
CA VAL A 112 -1.52 -23.99 7.59
C VAL A 112 -2.87 -23.83 8.28
N LYS A 113 -3.35 -24.87 8.97
CA LYS A 113 -4.55 -24.74 9.82
C LYS A 113 -4.28 -23.73 10.93
N SER A 114 -5.11 -22.70 11.03
CA SER A 114 -5.13 -21.80 12.19
C SER A 114 -5.97 -22.41 13.30
N GLU A 115 -5.56 -22.25 14.56
CA GLU A 115 -6.26 -22.78 15.74
C GLU A 115 -7.73 -22.30 15.86
N ASP A 116 -8.09 -21.21 15.17
CA ASP A 116 -9.45 -20.64 15.16
C ASP A 116 -10.43 -21.32 14.17
N SER A 117 -10.06 -22.43 13.52
CA SER A 117 -10.86 -23.08 12.46
C SER A 117 -11.59 -24.36 12.90
N GLU A 118 -11.78 -24.58 14.20
CA GLU A 118 -12.51 -25.73 14.77
C GLU A 118 -13.95 -25.43 15.24
N GLU A 119 -14.53 -24.27 14.92
CA GLU A 119 -15.98 -23.99 15.09
C GLU A 119 -16.76 -23.98 13.77
#